data_AF-A0A1H1C6K7-F1
#
_entry.id   AF-A0A1H1C6K7-F1
#
_cell.length_a   1.000
_cell.length_b   1.000
_cell.length_c   1.000
_cell.angle_alpha   90.00
_cell.angle_beta   90.00
_cell.angle_gamma   90.00
#
_symmetry.space_group_name_H-M   'P 1'
#
loop_
_entity.id
_entity.type
_entity.pdbx_description
1 polymer ?
#
loop_
_entity_poly.entity_id
_entity_poly.type
_entity_poly.pdbx_seq_one_letter_code
_entity_poly.pdbx_strand_id
1 'polypeptide(L)'
;MAAGLAGCGEEREEPPPLRPLVVKEQVSRVVKVAGKYRVSWAAVLANSNRWHFGENVVMTIEVTDAAGKRLKRTEHPLNAVPPAGTLPVTGHEMVDEKPAKVSIAYSQARWKQASRITSAFQPFPVSEVRTRRQRNGSYLVSGRVGSPYRQTASSLVVTALLRNAKGELVDGVSTFVGEVGPKDNPRFLLVLDKAPPKVARADVTVQTWGSTARPYEELAMGGTVSLHTAKPKTPPFAEDRGVQRIPGLETARE
;
A
#
# COMPACT_ATOMS: atom_id res chain seq x y z
N MET A 1 23.86 -2.29 62.48
CA MET A 1 23.03 -2.97 61.47
C MET A 1 22.70 -1.96 60.40
N ALA A 2 23.26 -2.12 59.20
CA ALA A 2 22.94 -1.28 58.05
C ALA A 2 22.03 -2.10 57.13
N ALA A 3 20.79 -1.62 56.93
CA ALA A 3 19.87 -2.15 55.94
C ALA A 3 20.18 -1.47 54.60
N GLY A 4 20.80 -2.19 53.68
CA GLY A 4 20.97 -1.75 52.30
C GLY A 4 19.71 -2.05 51.50
N LEU A 5 18.97 -0.99 51.14
CA LEU A 5 17.92 -1.06 50.12
C LEU A 5 18.57 -1.07 48.74
N ALA A 6 18.69 -2.23 48.12
CA ALA A 6 19.00 -2.33 46.70
C ALA A 6 17.69 -2.12 45.91
N GLY A 7 17.53 -0.93 45.33
CA GLY A 7 16.45 -0.64 44.40
C GLY A 7 16.71 -1.32 43.05
N CYS A 8 15.78 -2.16 42.61
CA CYS A 8 15.71 -2.66 41.25
C CYS A 8 15.34 -1.49 40.32
N GLY A 9 16.33 -0.83 39.74
CA GLY A 9 16.12 0.00 38.56
C GLY A 9 16.17 -0.91 37.34
N GLU A 10 15.02 -1.24 36.74
CA GLU A 10 15.01 -1.74 35.37
C GLU A 10 15.49 -0.60 34.47
N GLU A 11 16.71 -0.77 33.92
CA GLU A 11 17.20 0.03 32.81
C GLU A 11 16.21 -0.13 31.65
N ARG A 12 15.37 0.88 31.47
CA ARG A 12 14.37 0.92 30.40
C ARG A 12 15.13 1.21 29.11
N GLU A 13 15.48 0.14 28.39
CA GLU A 13 16.11 0.24 27.08
C GLU A 13 15.21 1.10 26.17
N GLU A 14 15.75 2.20 25.65
CA GLU A 14 14.99 3.08 24.77
C GLU A 14 14.58 2.31 23.52
N PRO A 15 13.31 2.39 23.09
CA PRO A 15 12.87 1.68 21.90
C PRO A 15 13.69 2.15 20.70
N PRO A 16 14.07 1.23 19.78
CA PRO A 16 14.89 1.57 18.63
C PRO A 16 14.22 2.67 17.80
N PRO A 17 15.01 3.59 17.21
CA PRO A 17 14.48 4.71 16.45
C PRO A 17 13.64 4.23 15.26
N LEU A 18 12.55 4.94 14.99
CA LEU A 18 11.66 4.64 13.88
C LEU A 18 12.35 4.92 12.55
N ARG A 19 12.23 3.97 11.62
CA ARG A 19 12.89 4.02 10.32
C ARG A 19 12.02 4.74 9.29
N PRO A 20 12.61 5.50 8.35
CA PRO A 20 11.83 6.15 7.29
C PRO A 20 11.13 5.13 6.38
N LEU A 21 10.11 5.60 5.65
CA LEU A 21 9.52 4.82 4.56
C LEU A 21 10.55 4.62 3.45
N VAL A 22 10.53 3.42 2.86
CA VAL A 22 11.45 3.03 1.77
C VAL A 22 10.67 2.82 0.49
N VAL A 23 11.14 3.39 -0.62
CA VAL A 23 10.65 3.03 -1.95
C VAL A 23 11.21 1.67 -2.32
N LYS A 24 10.34 0.66 -2.40
CA LYS A 24 10.72 -0.66 -2.91
C LYS A 24 10.84 -0.67 -4.42
N GLU A 25 9.91 -0.01 -5.08
CA GLU A 25 9.76 -0.01 -6.52
C GLU A 25 9.17 1.31 -6.98
N GLN A 26 9.58 1.79 -8.15
CA GLN A 26 8.95 2.92 -8.81
C GLN A 26 9.14 2.84 -10.32
N VAL A 27 8.18 3.38 -11.05
CA VAL A 27 8.24 3.57 -12.50
C VAL A 27 7.55 4.86 -12.89
N SER A 28 8.02 5.48 -13.96
CA SER A 28 7.32 6.57 -14.63
C SER A 28 7.31 6.32 -16.14
N ARG A 29 6.26 6.78 -16.81
CA ARG A 29 6.09 6.59 -18.25
C ARG A 29 5.45 7.81 -18.87
N VAL A 30 5.95 8.17 -20.05
CA VAL A 30 5.49 9.34 -20.81
C VAL A 30 4.89 8.87 -22.13
N VAL A 31 3.66 9.29 -22.43
CA VAL A 31 2.95 8.94 -23.67
C VAL A 31 2.28 10.18 -24.25
N LYS A 32 2.38 10.39 -25.56
CA LYS A 32 1.64 11.47 -26.25
C LYS A 32 0.17 11.09 -26.42
N VAL A 33 -0.75 11.95 -25.97
CA VAL A 33 -2.20 11.76 -26.03
C VAL A 33 -2.88 13.08 -26.44
N ALA A 34 -3.61 13.07 -27.57
CA ALA A 34 -4.39 14.21 -28.07
C ALA A 34 -3.61 15.55 -28.08
N GLY A 35 -2.37 15.53 -28.59
CA GLY A 35 -1.51 16.72 -28.68
C GLY A 35 -0.74 17.07 -27.40
N LYS A 36 -1.09 16.49 -26.25
CA LYS A 36 -0.41 16.65 -24.96
C LYS A 36 0.42 15.42 -24.60
N TYR A 37 1.13 15.47 -23.48
CA TYR A 37 1.83 14.33 -22.90
C TYR A 37 1.19 13.93 -21.58
N ARG A 38 0.89 12.63 -21.45
CA ARG A 38 0.51 11.98 -20.21
C ARG A 38 1.76 11.41 -19.55
N VAL A 39 2.02 11.82 -18.33
CA VAL A 39 3.03 11.24 -17.44
C VAL A 39 2.31 10.35 -16.44
N SER A 40 2.42 9.04 -16.59
CA SER A 40 1.95 8.07 -15.59
C SER A 40 3.09 7.69 -14.65
N TRP A 41 2.76 7.40 -13.41
CA TRP A 41 3.72 6.93 -12.42
C TRP A 41 3.08 5.91 -11.48
N ALA A 42 3.91 5.03 -10.93
CA ALA A 42 3.53 4.09 -9.89
C ALA A 42 4.72 3.84 -8.97
N ALA A 43 4.45 3.63 -7.68
CA ALA A 43 5.46 3.33 -6.68
C ALA A 43 4.91 2.42 -5.58
N VAL A 44 5.82 1.74 -4.87
CA VAL A 44 5.52 0.95 -3.68
C VAL A 44 6.35 1.49 -2.52
N LEU A 45 5.68 2.09 -1.54
CA LEU A 45 6.31 2.46 -0.27
C LEU A 45 6.22 1.30 0.72
N ALA A 46 7.28 1.07 1.47
CA ALA A 46 7.34 0.06 2.51
C ALA A 46 7.56 0.69 3.88
N ASN A 47 6.78 0.24 4.86
CA ASN A 47 6.92 0.58 6.26
C ASN A 47 7.55 -0.59 7.00
N SER A 48 8.75 -0.39 7.52
CA SER A 48 9.48 -1.41 8.27
C SER A 48 9.25 -1.33 9.79
N ASN A 49 8.48 -0.35 10.27
CA ASN A 49 8.12 -0.19 11.67
C ASN A 49 6.90 -1.07 11.99
N ARG A 50 7.10 -2.09 12.83
CA ARG A 50 6.08 -3.13 13.08
C ARG A 50 4.85 -2.65 13.83
N TRP A 51 5.01 -1.59 14.62
CA TRP A 51 3.99 -1.11 15.55
C TRP A 51 3.51 0.31 15.25
N HIS A 52 3.90 0.89 14.11
CA HIS A 52 3.59 2.27 13.78
C HIS A 52 3.03 2.38 12.37
N PHE A 53 1.96 3.15 12.22
CA PHE A 53 1.50 3.64 10.93
C PHE A 53 2.35 4.82 10.47
N GLY A 54 2.64 4.87 9.17
CA GLY A 54 3.16 6.09 8.54
C GLY A 54 2.00 6.94 8.04
N GLU A 55 1.74 8.07 8.70
CA GLU A 55 0.62 8.97 8.38
C GLU A 55 1.08 10.27 7.70
N ASN A 56 0.13 10.94 7.04
CA ASN A 56 0.28 12.29 6.46
C ASN A 56 1.47 12.43 5.52
N VAL A 57 1.78 11.35 4.79
CA VAL A 57 2.82 11.35 3.76
C VAL A 57 2.27 12.06 2.53
N VAL A 58 3.06 12.99 1.99
CA VAL A 58 2.78 13.66 0.73
C VAL A 58 3.82 13.23 -0.28
N MET A 59 3.37 12.80 -1.45
CA MET A 59 4.26 12.50 -2.57
C MET A 59 4.26 13.67 -3.55
N THR A 60 5.45 14.13 -3.91
CA THR A 60 5.66 15.19 -4.87
C THR A 60 6.12 14.59 -6.19
N ILE A 61 5.40 14.91 -7.27
CA ILE A 61 5.76 14.55 -8.64
C ILE A 61 6.24 15.80 -9.33
N GLU A 62 7.47 15.79 -9.83
CA GLU A 62 8.03 16.88 -10.62
C GLU A 62 8.39 16.39 -12.03
N VAL A 63 7.89 17.11 -13.03
CA VAL A 63 8.12 16.83 -14.44
C VAL A 63 8.94 17.97 -15.03
N THR A 64 10.07 17.66 -15.66
CA THR A 64 10.95 18.65 -16.32
C THR A 64 11.16 18.31 -17.79
N ASP A 65 11.44 19.34 -18.59
CA ASP A 65 11.87 19.17 -19.98
C ASP A 65 13.37 18.83 -20.07
N ALA A 66 13.88 18.75 -21.31
CA ALA A 66 15.28 18.42 -21.59
C ALA A 66 16.26 19.53 -21.19
N ALA A 67 15.79 20.78 -21.06
CA ALA A 67 16.58 21.92 -20.59
C ALA A 67 16.57 22.03 -19.05
N GLY A 68 15.83 21.16 -18.35
CA GLY A 68 15.67 21.21 -16.90
C GLY A 68 14.61 22.21 -16.43
N LYS A 69 13.86 22.84 -17.34
CA LYS A 69 12.71 23.70 -16.98
C LYS A 69 11.61 22.81 -16.41
N ARG A 70 11.07 23.23 -15.27
CA ARG A 70 9.95 22.55 -14.62
C ARG A 70 8.67 22.77 -15.42
N LEU A 71 8.12 21.69 -15.95
CA LEU A 71 6.84 21.67 -16.67
C LEU A 71 5.66 21.59 -15.71
N LYS A 72 5.78 20.78 -14.66
CA LYS A 72 4.73 20.60 -13.66
C LYS A 72 5.30 20.11 -12.34
N ARG A 73 4.69 20.53 -11.23
CA ARG A 73 4.89 19.94 -9.90
C ARG A 73 3.53 19.74 -9.25
N THR A 74 3.25 18.53 -8.78
CA THR A 74 2.01 18.19 -8.08
C THR A 74 2.32 17.47 -6.78
N GLU A 75 1.44 17.64 -5.80
CA GLU A 75 1.52 17.01 -4.49
C GLU A 75 0.30 16.13 -4.30
N HIS A 76 0.54 14.89 -3.88
CA HIS A 76 -0.46 13.84 -3.74
C HIS A 76 -0.42 13.35 -2.29
N PRO A 77 -1.42 13.69 -1.46
CA PRO A 77 -1.58 13.08 -0.15
C PRO A 77 -1.74 11.57 -0.30
N LEU A 78 -0.98 10.81 0.47
CA LEU A 78 -1.01 9.36 0.44
C LEU A 78 -1.91 8.82 1.55
N ASN A 79 -2.43 7.60 1.34
CA ASN A 79 -3.09 6.86 2.41
C ASN A 79 -2.07 6.53 3.52
N ALA A 80 -2.56 6.25 4.73
CA ALA A 80 -1.69 5.78 5.80
C ALA A 80 -1.04 4.44 5.43
N VAL A 81 0.28 4.34 5.66
CA VAL A 81 1.02 3.10 5.42
C VAL A 81 0.90 2.19 6.63
N PRO A 82 0.31 0.98 6.50
CA PRO A 82 0.10 0.10 7.65
C PRO A 82 1.41 -0.39 8.28
N PRO A 83 1.40 -0.77 9.58
CA PRO A 83 2.57 -1.29 10.26
C PRO A 83 3.08 -2.56 9.58
N ALA A 84 4.41 -2.67 9.42
CA ALA A 84 5.07 -3.76 8.67
C ALA A 84 4.52 -4.00 7.23
N GLY A 85 3.81 -3.03 6.65
CA GLY A 85 3.11 -3.20 5.38
C GLY A 85 3.69 -2.38 4.23
N THR A 86 2.97 -2.40 3.11
CA THR A 86 3.30 -1.63 1.91
C THR A 86 2.12 -0.79 1.45
N LEU A 87 2.40 0.33 0.82
CA LEU A 87 1.43 1.20 0.17
C LEU A 87 1.79 1.33 -1.32
N PRO A 88 1.07 0.65 -2.21
CA PRO A 88 1.16 0.89 -3.64
C PRO A 88 0.36 2.14 -4.02
N VAL A 89 1.01 3.03 -4.75
CA VAL A 89 0.45 4.31 -5.19
C VAL A 89 0.66 4.49 -6.67
N THR A 90 -0.27 5.18 -7.32
CA THR A 90 -0.20 5.46 -8.75
C THR A 90 -1.04 6.69 -9.07
N GLY A 91 -0.73 7.31 -10.20
CA GLY A 91 -1.41 8.48 -10.70
C GLY A 91 -0.86 8.91 -12.04
N HIS A 92 -1.42 9.99 -12.58
CA HIS A 92 -0.98 10.52 -13.85
C HIS A 92 -1.15 12.03 -13.92
N GLU A 93 -0.35 12.65 -14.77
CA GLU A 93 -0.37 14.09 -15.01
C GLU A 93 -0.41 14.36 -16.50
N MET A 94 -1.18 15.37 -16.90
CA MET A 94 -1.13 15.92 -18.26
C MET A 94 -0.23 17.16 -18.27
N VAL A 95 0.64 17.24 -19.27
CA VAL A 95 1.52 18.38 -19.55
C VAL A 95 1.54 18.68 -21.05
N ASP A 96 1.70 19.95 -21.40
CA ASP A 96 1.61 20.40 -22.81
C ASP A 96 2.93 20.19 -23.57
N GLU A 97 4.06 20.42 -22.91
CA GLU A 97 5.40 20.27 -23.47
C GLU A 97 5.95 18.85 -23.26
N LYS A 98 6.92 18.42 -24.08
CA LYS A 98 7.50 17.07 -24.00
C LYS A 98 8.34 16.91 -22.72
N PRO A 99 7.98 15.98 -21.81
CA PRO A 99 8.81 15.64 -20.66
C PRO A 99 10.11 14.96 -21.07
N ALA A 100 11.18 15.26 -20.33
CA ALA A 100 12.44 14.52 -20.41
C ALA A 100 12.73 13.75 -19.11
N LYS A 101 12.33 14.29 -17.96
CA LYS A 101 12.56 13.65 -16.65
C LYS A 101 11.32 13.77 -15.77
N VAL A 102 11.10 12.71 -14.98
CA VAL A 102 10.08 12.66 -13.93
C VAL A 102 10.78 12.30 -12.63
N SER A 103 10.63 13.14 -11.62
CA SER A 103 11.17 12.93 -10.28
C SER A 103 10.02 12.68 -9.32
N ILE A 104 10.16 11.65 -8.49
CA ILE A 104 9.19 11.28 -7.46
C ILE A 104 9.90 11.44 -6.12
N ALA A 105 9.34 12.27 -5.25
CA ALA A 105 9.82 12.49 -3.89
C ALA A 105 8.66 12.29 -2.90
N TYR A 106 8.97 12.08 -1.63
CA TYR A 106 7.98 11.92 -0.58
C TYR A 106 8.43 12.60 0.71
N SER A 107 7.48 13.15 1.45
CA SER A 107 7.72 13.75 2.75
C SER A 107 8.03 12.68 3.81
N GLN A 108 8.62 13.10 4.92
CA GLN A 108 8.71 12.25 6.09
C GLN A 108 7.30 11.90 6.61
N ALA A 109 7.14 10.65 7.03
CA ALA A 109 5.89 10.19 7.63
C ALA A 109 5.78 10.70 9.07
N ARG A 110 4.56 11.04 9.48
CA ARG A 110 4.24 11.16 10.91
C ARG A 110 3.98 9.77 11.45
N TRP A 111 4.79 9.32 12.40
CA TRP A 111 4.62 8.02 13.00
C TRP A 111 3.54 8.04 14.07
N LYS A 112 2.58 7.14 13.96
CA LYS A 112 1.55 6.91 14.97
C LYS A 112 1.61 5.46 15.42
N GLN A 113 1.78 5.23 16.72
CA GLN A 113 1.72 3.89 17.27
C GLN A 113 0.34 3.28 17.02
N ALA A 114 0.30 2.05 16.55
CA ALA A 114 -0.92 1.31 16.31
C ALA A 114 -1.62 0.97 17.63
N SER A 115 -2.92 1.19 17.71
CA SER A 115 -3.76 0.84 18.87
C SER A 115 -3.97 -0.66 19.06
N ARG A 116 -3.62 -1.48 18.07
CA ARG A 116 -3.80 -2.95 18.06
C ARG A 116 -2.54 -3.63 17.54
N ILE A 117 -2.43 -4.92 17.82
CA ILE A 117 -1.36 -5.73 17.25
C ILE A 117 -1.46 -5.77 15.72
N THR A 118 -0.32 -5.91 15.04
CA THR A 118 -0.25 -5.83 13.57
C THR A 118 -1.18 -6.83 12.87
N SER A 119 -1.36 -8.02 13.45
CA SER A 119 -2.25 -9.07 12.91
C SER A 119 -3.74 -8.71 12.98
N ALA A 120 -4.14 -7.64 13.68
CA ALA A 120 -5.50 -7.12 13.64
C ALA A 120 -5.83 -6.36 12.34
N PHE A 121 -4.81 -5.86 11.63
CA PHE A 121 -4.97 -5.13 10.36
C PHE A 121 -4.91 -6.09 9.17
N GLN A 122 -5.98 -6.87 9.00
CA GLN A 122 -6.09 -7.85 7.92
C GLN A 122 -6.18 -7.18 6.54
N PRO A 123 -5.52 -7.74 5.50
CA PRO A 123 -5.67 -7.25 4.14
C PRO A 123 -7.08 -7.54 3.61
N PHE A 124 -7.61 -6.62 2.80
CA PHE A 124 -8.88 -6.84 2.12
C PHE A 124 -8.73 -7.93 1.07
N PRO A 125 -9.55 -9.01 1.11
CA PRO A 125 -9.45 -10.10 0.16
C PRO A 125 -9.86 -9.61 -1.23
N VAL A 126 -9.04 -9.96 -2.23
CA VAL A 126 -9.31 -9.69 -3.65
C VAL A 126 -9.48 -11.02 -4.36
N SER A 127 -10.54 -11.15 -5.14
CA SER A 127 -10.86 -12.38 -5.88
C SER A 127 -11.18 -12.10 -7.35
N GLU A 128 -11.18 -13.16 -8.16
CA GLU A 128 -11.57 -13.12 -9.58
C GLU A 128 -10.79 -12.10 -10.42
N VAL A 129 -9.53 -11.82 -10.06
CA VAL A 129 -8.70 -10.82 -10.76
C VAL A 129 -8.44 -11.29 -12.19
N ARG A 130 -8.76 -10.41 -13.15
CA ARG A 130 -8.53 -10.61 -14.58
C ARG A 130 -7.90 -9.35 -15.15
N THR A 131 -6.80 -9.53 -15.87
CA THR A 131 -6.14 -8.49 -16.66
C THR A 131 -6.34 -8.83 -18.13
N ARG A 132 -7.00 -7.94 -18.88
CA ARG A 132 -7.30 -8.17 -20.30
C ARG A 132 -6.93 -6.96 -21.13
N ARG A 133 -6.19 -7.18 -22.22
CA ARG A 133 -5.98 -6.17 -23.24
C ARG A 133 -7.26 -6.01 -24.08
N GLN A 134 -7.71 -4.78 -24.26
CA GLN A 134 -8.86 -4.45 -25.09
C GLN A 134 -8.44 -4.19 -26.55
N ARG A 135 -9.41 -4.23 -27.48
CA ARG A 135 -9.17 -4.05 -28.92
C ARG A 135 -8.55 -2.70 -29.27
N ASN A 136 -8.91 -1.66 -28.53
CA ASN A 136 -8.36 -0.30 -28.66
C ASN A 136 -6.95 -0.14 -28.04
N GLY A 137 -6.37 -1.22 -27.51
CA GLY A 137 -5.04 -1.22 -26.89
C GLY A 137 -5.00 -0.77 -25.43
N SER A 138 -6.12 -0.41 -24.80
CA SER A 138 -6.19 -0.21 -23.35
C SER A 138 -6.13 -1.57 -22.63
N TYR A 139 -5.97 -1.54 -21.31
CA TYR A 139 -6.12 -2.72 -20.47
C TYR A 139 -7.27 -2.51 -19.49
N LEU A 140 -8.04 -3.58 -19.29
CA LEU A 140 -9.04 -3.69 -18.24
C LEU A 140 -8.50 -4.62 -17.16
N VAL A 141 -8.40 -4.11 -15.94
CA VAL A 141 -8.22 -4.92 -14.74
C VAL A 141 -9.55 -4.95 -14.00
N SER A 142 -10.04 -6.15 -13.71
CA SER A 142 -11.30 -6.33 -12.99
C SER A 142 -11.18 -7.43 -11.97
N GLY A 143 -11.98 -7.36 -10.91
CA GLY A 143 -12.10 -8.42 -9.93
C GLY A 143 -13.17 -8.05 -8.91
N ARG A 144 -13.10 -8.64 -7.73
CA ARG A 144 -13.99 -8.33 -6.62
C ARG A 144 -13.21 -8.10 -5.33
N VAL A 145 -13.78 -7.27 -4.46
CA VAL A 145 -13.23 -6.94 -3.15
C VAL A 145 -14.19 -7.43 -2.08
N GLY A 146 -13.70 -8.20 -1.10
CA GLY A 146 -14.45 -8.49 0.12
C GLY A 146 -13.91 -7.71 1.32
N SER A 147 -14.54 -7.89 2.49
CA SER A 147 -14.06 -7.33 3.76
C SER A 147 -13.68 -8.44 4.74
N PRO A 148 -12.49 -8.37 5.38
CA PRO A 148 -12.13 -9.26 6.47
C PRO A 148 -12.67 -8.75 7.82
N TYR A 149 -13.36 -7.60 7.86
CA TYR A 149 -13.81 -6.92 9.07
C TYR A 149 -15.31 -7.08 9.27
N ARG A 150 -15.75 -7.06 10.54
CA ARG A 150 -17.17 -7.12 10.91
C ARG A 150 -17.90 -5.80 10.68
N GLN A 151 -17.15 -4.70 10.66
CA GLN A 151 -17.65 -3.38 10.31
C GLN A 151 -17.52 -3.12 8.82
N THR A 152 -18.44 -2.31 8.29
CA THR A 152 -18.41 -1.84 6.91
C THR A 152 -17.26 -0.86 6.72
N ALA A 153 -16.39 -1.12 5.73
CA ALA A 153 -15.40 -0.15 5.30
C ALA A 153 -16.08 0.90 4.40
N SER A 154 -15.99 2.18 4.75
CA SER A 154 -16.72 3.26 4.09
C SER A 154 -16.23 3.55 2.66
N SER A 155 -14.92 3.61 2.47
CA SER A 155 -14.31 3.81 1.16
C SER A 155 -12.96 3.09 1.08
N LEU A 156 -12.83 2.31 0.01
CA LEU A 156 -11.62 1.54 -0.28
C LEU A 156 -10.97 2.04 -1.56
N VAL A 157 -9.65 2.16 -1.53
CA VAL A 157 -8.84 2.37 -2.73
C VAL A 157 -8.37 1.01 -3.23
N VAL A 158 -8.71 0.71 -4.49
CA VAL A 158 -8.20 -0.45 -5.21
C VAL A 158 -7.09 0.04 -6.13
N THR A 159 -5.87 -0.43 -5.89
CA THR A 159 -4.70 -0.13 -6.73
C THR A 159 -4.27 -1.40 -7.44
N ALA A 160 -4.11 -1.32 -8.76
CA ALA A 160 -3.53 -2.36 -9.60
C ALA A 160 -2.17 -1.90 -10.13
N LEU A 161 -1.12 -2.62 -9.74
CA LEU A 161 0.22 -2.45 -10.29
C LEU A 161 0.43 -3.40 -11.46
N LEU A 162 0.76 -2.86 -12.62
CA LEU A 162 0.95 -3.66 -13.83
C LEU A 162 2.37 -4.19 -13.90
N ARG A 163 2.49 -5.49 -14.17
CA ARG A 163 3.76 -6.20 -14.27
C ARG A 163 4.00 -6.70 -15.68
N ASN A 164 5.25 -6.65 -16.13
CA ASN A 164 5.65 -7.37 -17.33
C ASN A 164 5.88 -8.87 -17.03
N ALA A 165 6.27 -9.66 -18.04
CA ALA A 165 6.51 -11.09 -17.90
C ALA A 165 7.68 -11.44 -16.95
N LYS A 166 8.59 -10.48 -16.70
CA LYS A 166 9.70 -10.63 -15.73
C LYS A 166 9.30 -10.25 -14.30
N GLY A 167 8.08 -9.76 -14.09
CA GLY A 167 7.61 -9.28 -12.78
C GLY A 167 7.97 -7.82 -12.48
N GLU A 168 8.59 -7.09 -13.41
CA GLU A 168 8.97 -5.69 -13.20
C GLU A 168 7.73 -4.78 -13.27
N LEU A 169 7.70 -3.75 -12.42
CA LEU A 169 6.65 -2.73 -12.41
C LEU A 169 6.73 -1.89 -13.69
N VAL A 170 5.64 -1.81 -14.45
CA VAL A 170 5.58 -1.06 -15.73
C VAL A 170 4.57 0.08 -15.77
N ASP A 171 3.53 0.03 -14.94
CA ASP A 171 2.54 1.10 -14.79
C ASP A 171 1.65 0.82 -13.56
N GLY A 172 0.72 1.72 -13.27
CA GLY A 172 -0.32 1.50 -12.27
C GLY A 172 -1.64 2.19 -12.63
N VAL A 173 -2.72 1.73 -11.98
CA VAL A 173 -4.02 2.40 -12.04
C VAL A 173 -4.76 2.16 -10.72
N SER A 174 -5.52 3.16 -10.26
CA SER A 174 -6.35 3.05 -9.07
C SER A 174 -7.80 3.45 -9.33
N THR A 175 -8.70 2.94 -8.49
CA THR A 175 -10.11 3.32 -8.44
C THR A 175 -10.59 3.25 -7.00
N PHE A 176 -11.78 3.81 -6.75
CA PHE A 176 -12.47 3.68 -5.48
C PHE A 176 -13.56 2.63 -5.57
N VAL A 177 -13.74 1.91 -4.48
CA VAL A 177 -14.95 1.13 -4.18
C VAL A 177 -15.58 1.79 -2.96
N GLY A 178 -16.89 1.96 -2.98
CA GLY A 178 -17.64 2.52 -1.87
C GLY A 178 -17.70 1.56 -0.69
N GLU A 179 -18.84 1.53 -0.01
CA GLU A 179 -19.04 0.70 1.17
C GLU A 179 -18.84 -0.80 0.88
N VAL A 180 -18.04 -1.46 1.73
CA VAL A 180 -17.81 -2.92 1.68
C VAL A 180 -17.99 -3.51 3.07
N GLY A 181 -19.12 -4.19 3.28
CA GLY A 181 -19.45 -4.92 4.48
C GLY A 181 -18.90 -6.37 4.53
N PRO A 182 -19.12 -7.07 5.65
CA PRO A 182 -18.61 -8.44 5.93
C PRO A 182 -18.92 -9.52 4.89
N LYS A 183 -20.03 -9.36 4.16
CA LYS A 183 -20.53 -10.33 3.18
C LYS A 183 -20.57 -9.76 1.77
N ASP A 184 -20.18 -8.50 1.62
CA ASP A 184 -20.21 -7.84 0.34
C ASP A 184 -19.03 -8.30 -0.50
N ASN A 185 -19.25 -8.36 -1.81
CA ASN A 185 -18.20 -8.70 -2.77
C ASN A 185 -18.32 -7.84 -4.05
N PRO A 186 -18.33 -6.50 -3.92
CA PRO A 186 -18.49 -5.59 -5.05
C PRO A 186 -17.40 -5.80 -6.10
N ARG A 187 -17.80 -5.59 -7.35
CA ARG A 187 -16.90 -5.63 -8.49
C ARG A 187 -16.16 -4.31 -8.61
N PHE A 188 -14.86 -4.37 -8.92
CA PHE A 188 -14.10 -3.21 -9.37
C PHE A 188 -13.71 -3.34 -10.85
N LEU A 189 -13.58 -2.20 -11.50
CA LEU A 189 -13.15 -2.06 -12.89
C LEU A 189 -12.12 -0.93 -12.96
N LEU A 190 -10.94 -1.24 -13.49
CA LEU A 190 -9.84 -0.31 -13.70
C LEU A 190 -9.49 -0.32 -15.18
N VAL A 191 -9.63 0.82 -15.84
CA VAL A 191 -9.28 0.97 -17.26
C VAL A 191 -8.01 1.79 -17.36
N LEU A 192 -6.97 1.22 -17.96
CA LEU A 192 -5.75 1.94 -18.29
C LEU A 192 -5.70 2.21 -19.79
N ASP A 193 -6.00 3.46 -20.15
CA ASP A 193 -5.83 3.93 -21.52
C ASP A 193 -4.35 4.09 -21.87
N LYS A 194 -4.00 3.68 -23.09
CA LYS A 194 -2.61 3.73 -23.58
C LYS A 194 -1.60 3.02 -22.66
N ALA A 195 -2.00 1.90 -22.07
CA ALA A 195 -1.14 1.04 -21.26
C ALA A 195 0.19 0.65 -21.94
N PRO A 196 1.22 0.25 -21.18
CA PRO A 196 2.48 -0.19 -21.76
C PRO A 196 2.26 -1.46 -22.59
N PRO A 197 3.06 -1.67 -23.65
CA PRO A 197 3.06 -2.94 -24.35
C PRO A 197 3.53 -4.05 -23.40
N LYS A 198 2.98 -5.26 -23.57
CA LYS A 198 3.43 -6.49 -22.86
C LYS A 198 3.17 -6.52 -21.34
N VAL A 199 2.01 -6.03 -20.88
CA VAL A 199 1.54 -6.31 -19.51
C VAL A 199 1.17 -7.79 -19.42
N ALA A 200 1.79 -8.50 -18.48
CA ALA A 200 1.55 -9.92 -18.25
C ALA A 200 0.50 -10.16 -17.16
N ARG A 201 0.52 -9.37 -16.08
CA ARG A 201 -0.44 -9.45 -14.98
C ARG A 201 -0.60 -8.12 -14.25
N ALA A 202 -1.59 -8.05 -13.37
CA ALA A 202 -1.75 -6.96 -12.42
C ALA A 202 -1.73 -7.52 -10.99
N ASP A 203 -0.89 -6.93 -10.14
CA ASP A 203 -0.91 -7.17 -8.70
C ASP A 203 -1.90 -6.18 -8.09
N VAL A 204 -3.00 -6.68 -7.53
CA VAL A 204 -4.09 -5.85 -6.99
C VAL A 204 -4.05 -5.83 -5.48
N THR A 205 -4.11 -4.63 -4.92
CA THR A 205 -4.17 -4.39 -3.48
C THR A 205 -5.33 -3.47 -3.16
N VAL A 206 -5.93 -3.68 -1.99
CA VAL A 206 -7.04 -2.86 -1.53
C VAL A 206 -6.74 -2.35 -0.13
N GLN A 207 -7.01 -1.06 0.08
CA GLN A 207 -6.68 -0.36 1.32
C GLN A 207 -7.76 0.64 1.69
N THR A 208 -7.86 1.01 2.96
CA THR A 208 -8.73 2.12 3.36
C THR A 208 -8.24 3.43 2.77
N TRP A 209 -9.16 4.30 2.40
CA TRP A 209 -8.82 5.66 1.98
C TRP A 209 -8.62 6.58 3.19
N GLY A 210 -7.56 7.40 3.16
CA GLY A 210 -7.31 8.44 4.16
C GLY A 210 -5.85 8.52 4.61
N SER A 211 -5.37 9.75 4.87
CA SER A 211 -3.97 10.02 5.25
C SER A 211 -3.62 9.64 6.70
N THR A 212 -4.61 9.22 7.49
CA THR A 212 -4.47 8.79 8.88
C THR A 212 -4.87 7.33 9.03
N ALA A 213 -4.36 6.66 10.05
CA ALA A 213 -4.64 5.27 10.39
C ALA A 213 -6.07 5.05 10.88
N ARG A 214 -6.81 6.12 11.18
CA ARG A 214 -8.14 6.07 11.82
C ARG A 214 -9.11 5.09 11.12
N PRO A 215 -9.26 5.07 9.78
CA PRO A 215 -10.15 4.12 9.12
C PRO A 215 -9.74 2.66 9.33
N TYR A 216 -8.43 2.36 9.31
CA TYR A 216 -7.92 1.02 9.61
C TYR A 216 -8.15 0.63 11.07
N GLU A 217 -7.93 1.56 12.00
CA GLU A 217 -8.09 1.31 13.42
C GLU A 217 -9.54 1.08 13.81
N GLU A 218 -10.48 1.86 13.26
CA GLU A 218 -11.92 1.67 13.47
C GLU A 218 -12.36 0.27 13.04
N LEU A 219 -11.97 -0.16 11.84
CA LEU A 219 -12.25 -1.52 11.35
C LEU A 219 -11.63 -2.61 12.22
N ALA A 220 -10.37 -2.44 12.64
CA ALA A 220 -9.68 -3.40 13.49
C ALA A 220 -10.29 -3.48 14.90
N MET A 221 -10.80 -2.37 15.44
CA MET A 221 -11.55 -2.34 16.70
C MET A 221 -12.90 -3.06 16.57
N GLY A 222 -13.56 -2.94 15.41
CA GLY A 222 -14.76 -3.71 15.08
C GLY A 222 -14.57 -5.22 15.00
N GLY A 223 -13.31 -5.67 14.88
CA GLY A 223 -12.92 -7.08 14.82
C GLY A 223 -13.06 -7.70 13.43
N THR A 224 -12.47 -8.89 13.26
CA THR A 224 -12.43 -9.60 11.98
C THR A 224 -13.56 -10.61 11.85
N VAL A 225 -14.02 -10.83 10.62
CA VAL A 225 -14.85 -11.98 10.23
C VAL A 225 -13.87 -13.14 10.07
N SER A 226 -13.92 -14.13 10.97
CA SER A 226 -13.08 -15.32 10.81
C SER A 226 -13.37 -15.96 9.45
N LEU A 227 -12.38 -15.98 8.54
CA LEU A 227 -12.51 -16.60 7.20
C LEU A 227 -12.70 -18.13 7.29
N HIS A 228 -12.37 -18.74 8.43
CA HIS A 228 -12.56 -20.16 8.70
C HIS A 228 -13.21 -20.35 10.07
N THR A 229 -14.50 -20.71 10.08
CA THR A 229 -15.24 -21.10 11.30
C THR A 229 -15.26 -22.62 11.50
N ALA A 230 -14.23 -23.32 11.05
CA ALA A 230 -13.92 -24.60 11.69
C ALA A 230 -13.30 -24.28 13.04
N LYS A 231 -14.07 -24.43 14.12
CA LYS A 231 -13.54 -24.33 15.49
C LYS A 231 -12.32 -25.28 15.56
N PRO A 232 -11.12 -24.79 15.92
CA PRO A 232 -9.95 -25.65 16.04
C PRO A 232 -10.31 -26.79 17.00
N LYS A 233 -10.23 -28.04 16.53
CA LYS A 233 -10.38 -29.22 17.39
C LYS A 233 -9.15 -29.44 18.28
N THR A 234 -8.08 -28.70 18.01
CA THR A 234 -6.82 -28.72 18.74
C THR A 234 -6.83 -27.69 19.88
N PRO A 235 -6.22 -28.00 21.04
CA PRO A 235 -5.99 -27.02 22.10
C PRO A 235 -5.27 -25.77 21.57
N PRO A 236 -5.46 -24.58 22.17
CA PRO A 236 -4.71 -23.39 21.78
C PRO A 236 -3.21 -23.66 21.88
N PHE A 237 -2.48 -23.27 20.84
CA PHE A 237 -1.03 -23.37 20.84
C PHE A 237 -0.45 -22.43 21.91
N ALA A 238 0.54 -22.89 22.68
CA ALA A 238 1.22 -22.07 23.67
C ALA A 238 2.03 -20.92 23.03
N GLU A 239 2.36 -21.03 21.73
CA GLU A 239 3.12 -20.05 20.96
C GLU A 239 2.56 -19.93 19.53
N ASP A 240 2.57 -18.71 18.99
CA ASP A 240 2.10 -18.38 17.64
C ASP A 240 3.05 -18.92 16.56
N ARG A 241 2.54 -19.76 15.65
CA ARG A 241 3.32 -20.46 14.60
C ARG A 241 3.08 -19.89 13.19
N GLY A 242 2.57 -18.67 13.05
CA GLY A 242 2.20 -18.07 11.76
C GLY A 242 3.35 -17.51 10.89
N VAL A 243 4.61 -17.85 11.15
CA VAL A 243 5.76 -17.23 10.46
C VAL A 243 5.90 -17.76 9.03
N GLN A 244 5.52 -16.96 8.02
CA GLN A 244 6.22 -16.99 6.74
C GLN A 244 7.44 -16.07 6.83
N ARG A 245 8.63 -16.67 6.97
CA ARG A 245 9.90 -15.97 6.86
C ARG A 245 10.01 -15.42 5.43
N ILE A 246 10.17 -14.11 5.28
CA ILE A 246 10.61 -13.53 4.02
C ILE A 246 12.06 -13.98 3.80
N PRO A 247 12.41 -14.68 2.70
CA PRO A 247 13.79 -15.05 2.41
C PRO A 247 14.65 -13.78 2.28
N GLY A 248 15.75 -13.69 3.05
CA GLY A 248 16.74 -12.62 2.92
C GLY A 248 16.79 -11.56 4.04
N LEU A 249 15.99 -11.69 5.10
CA LEU A 249 16.27 -10.98 6.36
C LEU A 249 16.84 -11.97 7.37
N GLU A 250 18.16 -11.92 7.59
CA GLU A 250 18.77 -12.52 8.77
C GLU A 250 18.22 -11.81 10.01
N THR A 251 17.46 -12.52 10.82
CA THR A 251 17.11 -12.08 12.17
C THR A 251 18.29 -12.37 13.07
N ALA A 252 18.82 -11.32 13.73
CA ALA A 252 19.64 -11.50 14.91
C ALA A 252 18.88 -12.38 15.92
N ARG A 253 19.59 -13.36 16.47
CA ARG A 253 19.08 -14.30 17.46
C ARG A 253 18.72 -13.55 18.74
N GLU A 254 17.54 -13.83 19.29
CA GLU A 254 17.30 -13.79 20.74
C GLU A 254 17.96 -15.01 21.39
#